data_AF-A0A7X3X7D2-F1
#
_entry.id   AF-A0A7X3X7D2-F1
#
_cell.length_a   1.000
_cell.length_b   1.000
_cell.length_c   1.000
_cell.angle_alpha   90.00
_cell.angle_beta   90.00
_cell.angle_gamma   90.00
#
_symmetry.space_group_name_H-M   'P 1'
#
loop_
_entity.id
_entity.type
_entity.pdbx_description
1 polymer ?
#
loop_
_entity_poly.entity_id
_entity_poly.type
_entity_poly.pdbx_seq_one_letter_code
_entity_poly.pdbx_strand_id
1 'polypeptide(L)'
;MIDLLLRRHSAPGEAPERASADWRIAAVGGVAFVAILGAIQWVFADFMLSEEARNYFFQGNTWGYTAAPGNWENVFWHGGQFLGGEFSVSRFLSAAWWALPIAFVSARSGLWLGNWWLRVRR
;
A
#
# COMPACT_ATOMS: atom_id res chain seq x y z
N MET A 1 7.78 -21.15 -7.24
CA MET A 1 9.14 -20.90 -6.71
C MET A 1 9.12 -20.48 -5.23
N ILE A 2 8.19 -19.62 -4.78
CA ILE A 2 8.00 -19.26 -3.35
C ILE A 2 7.65 -20.47 -2.46
N ASP A 3 6.90 -21.43 -3.00
CA ASP A 3 6.46 -22.65 -2.26
C ASP A 3 7.63 -23.57 -1.83
N LEU A 4 8.76 -23.50 -2.54
CA LEU A 4 9.97 -24.28 -2.24
C LEU A 4 10.79 -23.67 -1.10
N LEU A 5 10.66 -22.36 -0.85
CA LEU A 5 11.30 -21.68 0.28
C LEU A 5 10.55 -21.94 1.59
N LEU A 6 9.23 -22.13 1.55
CA LEU A 6 8.42 -22.41 2.74
C LEU A 6 8.57 -23.86 3.23
N ARG A 7 8.83 -24.82 2.33
CA ARG A 7 8.95 -26.25 2.70
C ARG A 7 10.24 -26.62 3.43
N ARG A 8 11.35 -25.91 3.21
CA ARG A 8 12.67 -26.27 3.79
C ARG A 8 12.75 -26.11 5.32
N HIS A 9 11.90 -25.28 5.93
CA HIS A 9 11.90 -25.02 7.39
C HIS A 9 10.96 -25.94 8.20
N SER A 10 10.57 -27.09 7.66
CA SER A 10 9.63 -28.03 8.30
C SER A 10 10.30 -29.06 9.23
N ALA A 11 11.47 -28.78 9.81
CA ALA A 11 12.08 -29.62 10.85
C ALA A 11 11.53 -29.26 12.26
N PRO A 12 11.23 -30.24 13.14
CA PRO A 12 10.78 -29.98 14.50
C PRO A 12 11.98 -29.62 15.40
N GLY A 13 12.19 -28.33 15.66
CA GLY A 13 13.26 -27.83 16.55
C GLY A 13 13.55 -26.32 16.46
N GLU A 14 13.12 -25.65 15.39
CA GLU A 14 13.49 -24.25 15.08
C GLU A 14 12.43 -23.23 15.53
N ALA A 15 12.28 -22.99 16.84
CA ALA A 15 11.41 -21.91 17.34
C ALA A 15 11.94 -20.48 17.05
N PRO A 16 13.24 -20.15 17.24
CA PRO A 16 13.73 -18.79 17.00
C PRO A 16 13.92 -18.44 15.51
N GLU A 17 14.22 -19.42 14.66
CA GLU A 17 14.48 -19.21 13.23
C GLU A 17 13.20 -18.95 12.43
N ARG A 18 12.09 -19.62 12.79
CA ARG A 18 10.77 -19.33 12.20
C ARG A 18 10.27 -17.94 12.59
N ALA A 19 10.50 -17.53 13.83
CA ALA A 19 10.13 -16.18 14.25
C ALA A 19 10.88 -15.15 13.40
N SER A 20 12.20 -15.25 13.27
CA SER A 20 13.01 -14.30 12.48
C SER A 20 12.67 -14.30 10.98
N ALA A 21 12.34 -15.46 10.41
CA ALA A 21 11.85 -15.57 9.03
C ALA A 21 10.48 -14.88 8.86
N ASP A 22 9.55 -15.06 9.79
CA ASP A 22 8.24 -14.39 9.79
C ASP A 22 8.39 -12.86 9.83
N TRP A 23 9.32 -12.33 10.64
CA TRP A 23 9.59 -10.88 10.71
C TRP A 23 10.13 -10.34 9.38
N ARG A 24 11.04 -11.08 8.73
CA ARG A 24 11.59 -10.72 7.41
C ARG A 24 10.51 -10.75 6.33
N ILE A 25 9.66 -11.76 6.32
CA ILE A 25 8.55 -11.88 5.37
C ILE A 25 7.52 -10.76 5.59
N ALA A 26 7.20 -10.43 6.85
CA ALA A 26 6.31 -9.30 7.16
C ALA A 26 6.90 -7.95 6.69
N ALA A 27 8.19 -7.72 6.89
CA ALA A 27 8.87 -6.50 6.45
C ALA A 27 8.88 -6.38 4.92
N VAL A 28 9.33 -7.41 4.21
CA VAL A 28 9.37 -7.42 2.75
C VAL A 28 7.97 -7.34 2.16
N GLY A 29 7.01 -8.08 2.73
CA GLY A 29 5.61 -8.06 2.31
C GLY A 29 4.95 -6.69 2.50
N GLY A 30 5.19 -6.02 3.64
CA GLY A 30 4.69 -4.67 3.90
C GLY A 30 5.25 -3.64 2.93
N VAL A 31 6.56 -3.67 2.67
CA VAL A 31 7.21 -2.78 1.69
C VAL A 31 6.68 -3.03 0.28
N ALA A 32 6.61 -4.29 -0.14
CA ALA A 32 6.08 -4.65 -1.46
C ALA A 32 4.62 -4.21 -1.61
N PHE A 33 3.79 -4.38 -0.57
CA PHE A 33 2.41 -3.93 -0.57
C PHE A 33 2.31 -2.42 -0.76
N VAL A 34 3.05 -1.62 0.02
CA VAL A 34 3.03 -0.15 -0.11
C VAL A 34 3.50 0.29 -1.49
N ALA A 35 4.56 -0.33 -2.03
CA ALA A 35 5.08 0.01 -3.35
C ALA A 35 4.06 -0.29 -4.46
N ILE A 36 3.45 -1.47 -4.45
CA ILE A 36 2.46 -1.89 -5.44
C ILE A 36 1.20 -1.03 -5.31
N LEU A 37 0.68 -0.88 -4.09
CA LEU A 37 -0.51 -0.07 -3.84
C LEU A 37 -0.28 1.37 -4.26
N GLY A 38 0.88 1.95 -3.93
CA GLY A 38 1.24 3.31 -4.33
C GLY A 38 1.26 3.48 -5.85
N ALA A 39 1.87 2.54 -6.58
CA ALA A 39 1.90 2.59 -8.04
C ALA A 39 0.49 2.49 -8.66
N ILE A 40 -0.36 1.61 -8.12
CA ILE A 40 -1.75 1.46 -8.58
C ILE A 40 -2.55 2.74 -8.27
N GLN A 41 -2.45 3.24 -7.03
CA GLN A 41 -3.14 4.46 -6.60
C GLN A 41 -2.72 5.67 -7.41
N TRP A 42 -1.46 5.75 -7.85
CA TRP A 42 -0.98 6.82 -8.72
C TRP A 42 -1.74 6.86 -10.05
N VAL A 43 -1.80 5.72 -10.76
CA VAL A 43 -2.52 5.61 -12.04
C VAL A 43 -4.02 5.82 -11.84
N PHE A 44 -4.57 5.29 -10.74
CA PHE A 44 -5.98 5.43 -10.44
C PHE A 44 -6.37 6.88 -10.13
N ALA A 45 -5.52 7.63 -9.44
CA ALA A 45 -5.77 9.04 -9.14
C ALA A 45 -5.72 9.90 -10.41
N ASP A 46 -4.82 9.61 -11.34
CA ASP A 46 -4.78 10.25 -12.67
C ASP A 46 -6.06 9.94 -13.46
N PHE A 47 -6.47 8.67 -13.48
CA PHE A 47 -7.74 8.25 -14.09
C PHE A 47 -8.95 8.97 -13.49
N MET A 48 -9.00 9.12 -12.17
CA MET A 48 -10.12 9.77 -11.47
C MET A 48 -10.31 11.24 -11.87
N LEU A 49 -9.26 11.90 -12.37
CA LEU A 49 -9.30 13.29 -12.84
C LEU A 49 -9.60 13.39 -14.35
N SER A 50 -9.60 12.27 -15.06
CA SER A 50 -9.95 12.21 -16.48
C SER A 50 -11.46 12.30 -16.70
N GLU A 51 -11.86 12.64 -17.93
CA GLU A 51 -13.27 12.69 -18.30
C GLU A 51 -13.95 11.32 -18.22
N GLU A 52 -13.19 10.23 -18.41
CA GLU A 52 -13.69 8.86 -18.37
C GLU A 52 -14.19 8.46 -16.98
N ALA A 53 -13.64 9.05 -15.91
CA ALA A 53 -14.09 8.80 -14.55
C ALA A 53 -15.36 9.59 -14.17
N ARG A 54 -15.85 10.49 -15.04
CA ARG A 54 -17.05 11.31 -14.79
C ARG A 54 -18.34 10.56 -15.09
N ASN A 55 -18.55 9.48 -14.36
CA ASN A 55 -19.74 8.65 -14.48
C ASN A 55 -20.33 8.34 -13.10
N TYR A 56 -21.52 7.76 -13.10
CA TYR A 56 -22.25 7.43 -11.85
C TYR A 56 -21.45 6.52 -10.90
N PHE A 57 -20.64 5.62 -11.44
CA PHE A 57 -19.88 4.66 -10.65
C PHE A 57 -18.65 5.29 -9.98
N PHE A 58 -17.84 6.02 -10.76
CA PHE A 58 -16.57 6.57 -10.29
C PHE A 58 -16.68 7.98 -9.70
N GLN A 59 -17.66 8.78 -10.13
CA GLN A 59 -17.90 10.14 -9.64
C GLN A 59 -16.65 11.04 -9.67
N GLY A 60 -15.83 10.95 -10.71
CA GLY A 60 -14.53 11.65 -10.82
C GLY A 60 -14.54 13.19 -10.76
N ASN A 61 -15.70 13.83 -10.63
CA ASN A 61 -15.83 15.30 -10.56
C ASN A 61 -16.58 15.78 -9.30
N THR A 62 -16.45 15.07 -8.19
CA THR A 62 -17.01 15.48 -6.89
C THR A 62 -15.92 16.00 -5.96
N TRP A 63 -16.08 17.23 -5.50
CA TRP A 63 -15.17 17.90 -4.57
C TRP A 63 -15.83 18.15 -3.24
N GLY A 64 -15.01 18.17 -2.17
CA GLY A 64 -15.49 18.51 -0.83
C GLY A 64 -16.04 19.93 -0.80
N TYR A 65 -17.08 20.17 0.01
CA TYR A 65 -17.78 21.46 0.11
C TYR A 65 -16.87 22.66 0.44
N THR A 66 -15.70 22.42 1.03
CA THR A 66 -14.72 23.45 1.38
C THR A 66 -13.71 23.76 0.28
N ALA A 67 -13.69 22.98 -0.81
CA ALA A 67 -12.81 23.18 -1.94
C ALA A 67 -13.54 23.95 -3.04
N ALA A 68 -13.01 25.11 -3.44
CA ALA A 68 -13.53 25.89 -4.56
C ALA A 68 -12.95 25.35 -5.87
N PRO A 69 -13.76 24.76 -6.79
CA PRO A 69 -13.26 24.25 -8.06
C PRO A 69 -12.59 25.35 -8.91
N GLY A 70 -11.59 24.99 -9.70
CA GLY A 70 -10.82 25.93 -10.52
C GLY A 70 -9.92 25.23 -11.54
N ASN A 71 -8.99 25.96 -12.16
CA ASN A 71 -8.14 25.42 -13.24
C ASN A 71 -7.26 24.20 -12.86
N TRP A 72 -7.16 23.90 -11.56
CA TRP A 72 -6.41 22.77 -11.02
C TRP A 72 -7.25 21.49 -10.88
N GLU A 73 -8.57 21.57 -11.08
CA GLU A 73 -9.53 20.50 -10.76
C GLU A 73 -9.21 19.20 -11.48
N ASN A 74 -8.77 19.25 -12.73
CA ASN A 74 -8.48 18.05 -13.52
C ASN A 74 -6.98 17.85 -13.75
N VAL A 75 -6.15 18.48 -12.91
CA VAL A 75 -4.69 18.47 -13.05
C VAL A 75 -4.10 17.58 -11.98
N PHE A 76 -3.68 16.38 -12.36
CA PHE A 76 -3.01 15.45 -11.45
C PHE A 76 -1.55 15.85 -11.20
N TRP A 77 -0.82 16.16 -12.28
CA TRP A 77 0.62 16.44 -12.25
C TRP A 77 1.04 17.41 -13.37
N HIS A 78 1.35 18.66 -13.01
CA HIS A 78 2.02 19.59 -13.91
C HIS A 78 3.46 19.84 -13.43
N GLY A 79 4.43 19.16 -14.05
CA GLY A 79 5.84 19.54 -13.96
C GLY A 79 6.45 19.60 -12.55
N GLY A 80 5.91 18.88 -11.57
CA GLY A 80 6.42 18.86 -10.19
C GLY A 80 5.61 19.65 -9.16
N GLN A 81 4.46 20.23 -9.53
CA GLN A 81 3.54 20.89 -8.59
C GLN A 81 2.37 19.98 -8.21
N PHE A 82 2.20 19.75 -6.90
CA PHE A 82 1.02 19.15 -6.30
C PHE A 82 -0.02 20.25 -5.98
N LEU A 83 -1.28 19.83 -5.80
CA LEU A 83 -2.31 20.59 -5.09
C LEU A 83 -1.84 20.92 -3.66
N GLY A 84 -1.08 22.01 -3.51
CA GLY A 84 -0.48 22.44 -2.24
C GLY A 84 1.01 22.83 -2.29
N GLY A 85 1.66 22.84 -3.46
CA GLY A 85 3.04 23.32 -3.66
C GLY A 85 3.94 22.36 -4.44
N GLU A 86 5.26 22.63 -4.47
CA GLU A 86 6.25 21.78 -5.11
C GLU A 86 6.35 20.40 -4.45
N PHE A 87 6.78 19.38 -5.22
CA PHE A 87 7.12 18.07 -4.69
C PHE A 87 8.17 18.19 -3.58
N SER A 88 7.73 18.00 -2.35
CA SER A 88 8.59 18.03 -1.19
C SER A 88 8.94 16.61 -0.78
N VAL A 89 10.19 16.21 -1.04
CA VAL A 89 10.74 14.92 -0.59
C VAL A 89 10.54 14.75 0.91
N SER A 90 10.60 15.82 1.72
CA SER A 90 10.37 15.74 3.16
C SER A 90 8.92 15.41 3.53
N ARG A 91 7.92 15.91 2.79
CA ARG A 91 6.51 15.52 2.98
C ARG A 91 6.24 14.09 2.54
N PHE A 92 6.88 13.65 1.46
CA PHE A 92 6.79 12.26 1.02
C PHE A 92 7.40 11.31 2.06
N LEU A 93 8.58 11.64 2.58
CA LEU A 93 9.25 10.86 3.61
C LEU A 93 8.48 10.86 4.92
N SER A 94 7.85 11.98 5.32
CA SER A 94 7.02 12.02 6.53
C SER A 94 5.75 11.17 6.39
N ALA A 95 5.14 11.13 5.21
CA ALA A 95 4.03 10.21 4.93
C ALA A 95 4.51 8.73 4.93
N ALA A 96 5.67 8.45 4.32
CA ALA A 96 6.27 7.11 4.31
C ALA A 96 6.62 6.62 5.73
N TRP A 97 7.06 7.51 6.61
CA TRP A 97 7.35 7.22 8.02
C TRP A 97 6.15 6.64 8.76
N TRP A 98 4.93 7.10 8.46
CA TRP A 98 3.70 6.55 9.04
C TRP A 98 3.16 5.33 8.28
N ALA A 99 3.31 5.31 6.95
CA ALA A 99 2.81 4.22 6.12
C ALA A 99 3.54 2.89 6.39
N LEU A 100 4.86 2.92 6.59
CA LEU A 100 5.68 1.72 6.77
C LEU A 100 5.33 0.94 8.05
N PRO A 101 5.20 1.56 9.24
CA PRO A 101 4.74 0.87 10.45
C PRO A 101 3.34 0.27 10.31
N ILE A 102 2.41 1.01 9.71
CA ILE A 102 1.03 0.53 9.51
C ILE A 102 1.01 -0.67 8.57
N ALA A 103 1.75 -0.60 7.46
CA ALA A 103 1.88 -1.71 6.52
C ALA A 103 2.54 -2.93 7.18
N PHE A 104 3.57 -2.72 7.99
CA PHE A 104 4.24 -3.79 8.74
C PHE A 104 3.28 -4.49 9.71
N VAL A 105 2.54 -3.74 10.52
CA VAL A 105 1.54 -4.29 11.46
C VAL A 105 0.45 -5.03 10.71
N SER A 106 -0.04 -4.48 9.60
CA SER A 106 -1.08 -5.10 8.78
C SER A 106 -0.60 -6.42 8.16
N ALA A 107 0.61 -6.44 7.60
CA ALA A 107 1.24 -7.66 7.07
C ALA A 107 1.44 -8.71 8.18
N ARG A 108 1.84 -8.30 9.38
CA ARG A 108 2.01 -9.22 10.52
C ARG A 108 0.68 -9.83 10.95
N SER A 109 -0.37 -9.03 11.04
CA SER A 109 -1.73 -9.50 11.35
C SER A 109 -2.24 -10.47 10.29
N GLY A 110 -2.00 -10.18 9.00
CA GLY A 110 -2.36 -11.06 7.89
C GLY A 110 -1.66 -12.43 7.96
N LEU A 111 -0.35 -12.46 8.24
CA LEU A 111 0.40 -13.71 8.43
C LEU A 111 -0.06 -14.49 9.66
N TRP A 112 -0.38 -13.80 10.76
CA TRP A 112 -0.91 -14.42 11.97
C TRP A 112 -2.26 -15.10 11.71
N LEU A 113 -3.17 -14.39 11.03
CA LEU A 113 -4.45 -14.94 10.59
C LEU A 113 -4.24 -16.13 9.65
N GLY A 114 -3.41 -16.01 8.61
CA GLY A 114 -3.12 -17.10 7.67
C GLY A 114 -2.61 -18.37 8.36
N ASN A 115 -1.69 -18.22 9.31
CA ASN A 115 -1.18 -19.33 10.11
C ASN A 115 -2.22 -19.92 11.08
N TRP A 116 -3.21 -19.14 11.50
CA TRP A 116 -4.35 -19.63 12.27
C TRP A 116 -5.27 -20.50 11.38
N TRP A 117 -5.65 -20.01 10.19
CA TRP A 117 -6.48 -20.78 9.24
C TRP A 117 -5.84 -22.11 8.84
N LEU A 118 -4.51 -22.14 8.64
CA LEU A 118 -3.77 -23.38 8.33
C LEU A 118 -3.77 -24.40 9.49
N ARG A 119 -3.91 -23.94 10.73
CA ARG A 119 -4.00 -24.81 11.92
C ARG A 119 -5.40 -25.36 12.14
N VAL A 120 -6.44 -24.58 11.83
CA VAL A 120 -7.85 -25.01 11.95
C VAL A 120 -8.20 -26.12 10.96
N ARG A 121 -7.47 -26.22 9.84
CA ARG A 121 -7.71 -27.22 8.79
C ARG A 121 -6.98 -28.55 8.99
N ARG A 122 -6.40 -28.80 10.17
CA ARG A 122 -5.74 -30.07 10.53
C ARG A 122 -6.69 -31.03 11.21
#